data_AF-A0A381FAY6-F1
#
_entry.id   AF-A0A381FAY6-F1
#
_cell.length_a   1.000
_cell.length_b   1.000
_cell.length_c   1.000
_cell.angle_alpha   90.00
_cell.angle_beta   90.00
_cell.angle_gamma   90.00
#
_symmetry.space_group_name_H-M   'P 1'
#
loop_
_entity.id
_entity.type
_entity.pdbx_description
1 polymer ?
#
loop_
_entity_poly.entity_id
_entity_poly.type
_entity_poly.pdbx_seq_one_letter_code
_entity_poly.pdbx_strand_id
1 'polypeptide(L)'
;MKLILYNGSVIEDSYAGKADNVRLKQPDQATKFDTLTIHFDISELIDKAIEKEQITDDYRFQTYTELLATIDKTKKDNNRTVDNISNDIINQTNSVVTYMDKNKTKAPVKSQYKLDSIKGEKKLQLLTNAYSRLDNLKTSLDTKNKELDPSVKYFSKVVIYQQRILTYSFTCIIFFMIGASLGSIIRKGGMGVPVIIAIVIFIIFYVINVGFENIAWSGKMSPYLAAWLPNIILFPFGILMTYKALTDSQLFDSEKYKAFFKPITKLFVKQKEHQRYQ
;
A
#
# COMPACT_ATOMS: atom_id res chain seq x y z
N MET A 1 -15.99 12.22 -34.99
CA MET A 1 -15.90 13.70 -34.81
C MET A 1 -15.88 14.36 -36.20
N LYS A 2 -16.38 15.59 -36.37
CA LYS A 2 -16.34 16.29 -37.67
C LYS A 2 -15.43 17.51 -37.59
N LEU A 3 -14.49 17.63 -38.51
CA LEU A 3 -13.68 18.83 -38.71
C LEU A 3 -14.26 19.61 -39.89
N ILE A 4 -14.62 20.86 -39.66
CA ILE A 4 -15.17 21.75 -40.69
C ILE A 4 -14.11 22.78 -41.03
N LEU A 5 -13.66 22.76 -42.27
CA LEU A 5 -12.68 23.70 -42.83
C LEU A 5 -13.43 24.71 -43.69
N TYR A 6 -13.07 25.99 -43.58
CA TYR A 6 -13.70 27.08 -44.32
C TYR A 6 -12.70 27.76 -45.26
N ASN A 7 -13.15 28.11 -46.46
CA ASN A 7 -12.43 28.91 -47.45
C ASN A 7 -10.98 28.44 -47.71
N GLY A 8 -10.82 27.20 -48.16
CA GLY A 8 -9.51 26.57 -48.40
C GLY A 8 -9.37 25.96 -49.79
N SER A 9 -8.20 25.38 -50.06
CA SER A 9 -7.96 24.53 -51.23
C SER A 9 -7.31 23.24 -50.77
N VAL A 10 -7.84 22.11 -51.24
CA VAL A 10 -7.25 20.78 -51.03
C VAL A 10 -6.61 20.35 -52.34
N ILE A 11 -5.35 19.92 -52.24
CA ILE A 11 -4.62 19.33 -53.34
C ILE A 11 -4.72 17.81 -53.14
N GLU A 12 -5.32 17.11 -54.09
CA GLU A 12 -5.46 15.66 -54.01
C GLU A 12 -4.21 14.99 -54.60
N ASP A 13 -3.41 14.35 -53.76
CA ASP A 13 -2.28 13.52 -54.22
C ASP A 13 -2.76 12.09 -54.51
N SER A 14 -3.23 11.85 -55.74
CA SER A 14 -3.68 10.53 -56.21
C SER A 14 -2.53 9.52 -56.38
N TYR A 15 -1.26 9.95 -56.33
CA TYR A 15 -0.08 9.10 -56.47
C TYR A 15 0.74 9.03 -55.17
N ALA A 16 0.15 9.41 -54.03
CA ALA A 16 0.78 9.32 -52.72
C ALA A 16 1.34 7.90 -52.47
N GLY A 17 2.65 7.81 -52.21
CA GLY A 17 3.36 6.53 -51.95
C GLY A 17 3.95 5.82 -53.18
N LYS A 18 3.81 6.35 -54.40
CA LYS A 18 4.45 5.80 -55.62
C LYS A 18 5.83 6.43 -55.89
N ALA A 19 6.64 5.78 -56.72
CA ALA A 19 7.99 6.23 -57.09
C ALA A 19 7.98 7.61 -57.78
N ASP A 20 9.04 8.41 -57.53
CA ASP A 20 9.12 9.83 -57.90
C ASP A 20 8.94 10.10 -59.41
N ASN A 21 9.36 9.17 -60.26
CA ASN A 21 9.20 9.25 -61.71
C ASN A 21 7.73 9.23 -62.18
N VAL A 22 6.80 8.68 -61.38
CA VAL A 22 5.36 8.67 -61.65
C VAL A 22 4.71 9.92 -61.05
N ARG A 23 5.17 10.39 -59.89
CA ARG A 23 4.67 11.61 -59.23
C ARG A 23 4.93 12.87 -60.05
N LEU A 24 6.07 12.94 -60.75
CA LEU A 24 6.40 14.03 -61.68
C LEU A 24 5.44 14.14 -62.89
N LYS A 25 4.70 13.07 -63.20
CA LYS A 25 3.73 13.04 -64.32
C LYS A 25 2.29 13.28 -63.86
N GLN A 26 2.08 13.55 -62.57
CA GLN A 26 0.75 13.82 -62.04
C GLN A 26 0.25 15.17 -62.54
N PRO A 27 -0.99 15.24 -63.07
CA PRO A 27 -1.60 16.53 -63.37
C PRO A 27 -1.92 17.26 -62.05
N ASP A 28 -1.54 18.53 -61.97
CA ASP A 28 -1.88 19.38 -60.83
C ASP A 28 -3.40 19.55 -60.74
N GLN A 29 -4.00 19.03 -59.67
CA GLN A 29 -5.41 19.18 -59.38
C GLN A 29 -5.58 19.75 -57.98
N ALA A 30 -6.22 20.93 -57.92
CA ALA A 30 -6.56 21.60 -56.68
C ALA A 30 -8.04 21.91 -56.67
N THR A 31 -8.74 21.41 -55.65
CA THR A 31 -10.15 21.69 -55.44
C THR A 31 -10.28 22.79 -54.41
N LYS A 32 -10.80 23.94 -54.82
CA LYS A 32 -11.14 25.04 -53.90
C LYS A 32 -12.51 24.75 -53.29
N PHE A 33 -12.64 24.96 -51.99
CA PHE A 33 -13.89 24.75 -51.26
C PHE A 33 -14.20 25.91 -50.32
N ASP A 34 -15.48 26.26 -50.25
CA ASP A 34 -15.97 27.25 -49.28
C ASP A 34 -16.21 26.58 -47.91
N THR A 35 -16.65 25.32 -47.90
CA THR A 35 -16.80 24.51 -46.69
C THR A 35 -16.51 23.03 -46.98
N LEU A 36 -15.54 22.45 -46.28
CA LEU A 36 -15.20 21.02 -46.36
C LEU A 36 -15.37 20.38 -44.98
N THR A 37 -16.18 19.33 -44.91
CA THR A 37 -16.40 18.58 -43.67
C THR A 37 -15.74 17.21 -43.75
N ILE A 38 -14.71 16.99 -42.95
CA ILE A 38 -14.00 15.71 -42.85
C ILE A 38 -14.51 14.98 -41.60
N HIS A 39 -14.95 13.73 -41.78
CA HIS A 39 -15.38 12.87 -40.68
C HIS A 39 -14.23 11.95 -40.29
N PHE A 40 -13.81 12.01 -39.03
CA PHE A 40 -12.84 11.10 -38.46
C PHE A 40 -13.55 10.07 -37.60
N ASP A 41 -13.33 8.79 -37.91
CA ASP A 41 -13.63 7.70 -36.98
C ASP A 41 -12.55 7.72 -35.88
N ILE A 42 -12.99 8.04 -34.67
CA ILE A 42 -12.14 8.10 -33.48
C ILE A 42 -12.51 7.02 -32.49
N SER A 43 -13.36 6.06 -32.88
CA SER A 43 -13.83 5.00 -31.98
C SER A 43 -12.66 4.20 -31.44
N GLU A 44 -11.69 3.83 -32.29
CA GLU A 44 -10.47 3.13 -31.87
C GLU A 44 -9.59 3.97 -30.91
N LEU A 45 -9.47 5.28 -31.15
CA LEU A 45 -8.73 6.17 -30.23
C LEU A 45 -9.43 6.32 -28.89
N ILE A 46 -10.77 6.40 -28.90
CA ILE A 46 -11.60 6.48 -27.71
C ILE A 46 -11.49 5.17 -26.93
N ASP A 47 -11.64 4.02 -27.57
CA ASP A 47 -11.54 2.71 -26.93
C ASP A 47 -10.17 2.50 -26.29
N LYS A 48 -9.09 2.87 -27.00
CA LYS A 48 -7.72 2.80 -26.48
C LYS A 48 -7.46 3.78 -25.34
N ALA A 49 -8.07 4.97 -25.37
CA ALA A 49 -8.00 5.93 -24.28
C ALA A 49 -8.77 5.44 -23.04
N ILE A 50 -9.95 4.86 -23.25
CA ILE A 50 -10.79 4.26 -22.21
C ILE A 50 -10.08 3.06 -21.58
N GLU A 51 -9.50 2.16 -22.37
CA GLU A 51 -8.74 1.00 -21.88
C GLU A 51 -7.53 1.44 -21.03
N LYS A 52 -6.83 2.51 -21.45
CA LYS A 52 -5.71 3.08 -20.69
C LYS A 52 -6.16 3.76 -19.39
N GLU A 53 -7.37 4.30 -19.33
CA GLU A 53 -7.96 4.88 -18.12
C GLU A 53 -8.61 3.84 -17.19
N GLN A 54 -8.99 2.67 -17.71
CA GLN A 54 -9.48 1.59 -16.88
C GLN A 54 -8.35 1.04 -16.01
N ILE A 55 -8.47 1.27 -14.70
CA ILE A 55 -7.57 0.78 -13.66
C ILE A 55 -7.81 -0.74 -13.47
N THR A 56 -7.63 -1.55 -14.50
CA THR A 56 -7.84 -3.02 -14.44
C THR A 56 -6.70 -3.75 -13.75
N ASP A 57 -5.51 -3.16 -13.71
CA ASP A 57 -4.30 -3.77 -13.15
C ASP A 57 -4.13 -3.61 -11.63
N ASP A 58 -5.04 -2.91 -10.94
CA ASP A 58 -4.95 -2.80 -9.47
C ASP A 58 -5.28 -4.15 -8.82
N TYR A 59 -4.46 -4.56 -7.84
CA TYR A 59 -4.63 -5.79 -7.07
C TYR A 59 -6.00 -5.89 -6.40
N ARG A 60 -6.69 -4.76 -6.21
CA ARG A 60 -8.03 -4.69 -5.62
C ARG A 60 -9.14 -5.27 -6.52
N PHE A 61 -8.90 -5.40 -7.82
CA PHE A 61 -9.85 -5.98 -8.77
C PHE A 61 -9.56 -7.45 -9.08
N GLN A 62 -8.50 -8.01 -8.48
CA GLN A 62 -8.09 -9.40 -8.69
C GLN A 62 -8.82 -10.36 -7.74
N THR A 63 -9.09 -11.56 -8.25
CA THR A 63 -9.60 -12.68 -7.45
C THR A 63 -8.54 -13.27 -6.52
N TYR A 64 -8.94 -14.08 -5.55
CA TYR A 64 -8.03 -14.71 -4.59
C TYR A 64 -6.90 -15.52 -5.26
N THR A 65 -7.21 -16.22 -6.34
CA THR A 65 -6.26 -17.04 -7.11
C THR A 65 -5.32 -16.20 -7.95
N GLU A 66 -5.81 -15.12 -8.57
CA GLU A 66 -4.96 -14.17 -9.31
C GLU A 66 -4.01 -13.43 -8.37
N LEU A 67 -4.47 -13.09 -7.16
CA LEU A 67 -3.64 -12.51 -6.12
C LEU A 67 -2.46 -13.41 -5.72
N LEU A 68 -2.59 -14.74 -5.75
CA LEU A 68 -1.45 -15.64 -5.50
C LEU A 68 -0.34 -15.44 -6.54
N ALA A 69 -0.72 -15.40 -7.81
CA ALA A 69 0.23 -15.17 -8.90
C ALA A 69 0.87 -13.76 -8.79
N THR A 70 0.08 -12.75 -8.43
CA THR A 70 0.57 -11.38 -8.20
C THR A 70 1.53 -11.29 -7.02
N ILE A 71 1.28 -12.03 -5.93
CA ILE A 71 2.18 -12.11 -4.77
C ILE A 71 3.51 -12.76 -5.16
N ASP A 72 3.48 -13.87 -5.90
CA ASP A 72 4.69 -14.56 -6.36
C ASP A 72 5.50 -13.69 -7.32
N LYS A 73 4.84 -13.01 -8.25
CA LYS A 73 5.46 -12.03 -9.14
C LYS A 73 6.12 -10.89 -8.35
N THR A 74 5.37 -10.28 -7.44
CA THR A 74 5.85 -9.15 -6.62
C THR A 74 7.03 -9.57 -5.73
N LYS A 75 6.99 -10.78 -5.16
CA LYS A 75 8.11 -11.33 -4.38
C LYS A 75 9.37 -11.49 -5.23
N LYS A 76 9.23 -11.99 -6.46
CA LYS A 76 10.34 -12.12 -7.40
C LYS A 76 10.90 -10.76 -7.80
N ASP A 77 10.03 -9.78 -8.06
CA ASP A 77 10.42 -8.42 -8.43
C ASP A 77 11.13 -7.70 -7.28
N ASN A 78 10.67 -7.88 -6.04
CA ASN A 78 11.33 -7.37 -4.84
C ASN A 78 12.74 -7.96 -4.68
N ASN A 79 12.89 -9.29 -4.81
CA ASN A 79 14.21 -9.93 -4.74
C ASN A 79 15.14 -9.39 -5.83
N ARG A 80 14.66 -9.28 -7.07
CA ARG A 80 15.44 -8.70 -8.17
C ARG A 80 15.86 -7.26 -7.89
N THR A 81 14.99 -6.47 -7.27
CA THR A 81 15.28 -5.09 -6.90
C THR A 81 16.37 -5.01 -5.84
N VAL A 82 16.29 -5.87 -4.80
CA VAL A 82 17.32 -6.00 -3.78
C VAL A 82 18.66 -6.43 -4.39
N ASP A 83 18.65 -7.41 -5.29
CA ASP A 83 19.86 -7.87 -5.98
C ASP A 83 20.49 -6.77 -6.83
N ASN A 84 19.68 -6.02 -7.57
CA ASN A 84 20.17 -4.89 -8.38
C ASN A 84 20.78 -3.78 -7.53
N ILE A 85 20.12 -3.42 -6.42
CA ILE A 85 20.61 -2.42 -5.47
C ILE A 85 21.92 -2.90 -4.82
N SER A 86 21.97 -4.16 -4.40
CA SER A 86 23.18 -4.77 -3.84
C SER A 86 24.33 -4.71 -4.84
N ASN A 87 24.10 -5.11 -6.09
CA ASN A 87 25.12 -5.07 -7.14
C ASN A 87 25.58 -3.65 -7.45
N ASP A 88 24.69 -2.66 -7.49
CA ASP A 88 25.03 -1.25 -7.70
C ASP A 88 25.94 -0.72 -6.58
N ILE A 89 25.58 -0.97 -5.32
CA ILE A 89 26.40 -0.56 -4.15
C ILE A 89 27.76 -1.25 -4.16
N ILE A 90 27.81 -2.56 -4.45
CA ILE A 90 29.09 -3.30 -4.52
C ILE A 90 29.95 -2.73 -5.65
N ASN A 91 29.38 -2.43 -6.82
CA ASN A 91 30.10 -1.82 -7.93
C ASN A 91 30.65 -0.43 -7.60
N GLN A 92 29.92 0.39 -6.83
CA GLN A 92 30.39 1.70 -6.36
C GLN A 92 31.54 1.61 -5.36
N THR A 93 31.56 0.56 -4.52
CA THR A 93 32.61 0.38 -3.50
C THR A 93 33.86 -0.29 -4.05
N ASN A 94 33.70 -1.37 -4.82
CA ASN A 94 34.79 -2.09 -5.45
C ASN A 94 34.27 -2.91 -6.64
N SER A 95 34.57 -2.42 -7.85
CA SER A 95 34.19 -3.09 -9.10
C SER A 95 34.69 -4.53 -9.20
N VAL A 96 35.76 -4.91 -8.51
CA VAL A 96 36.35 -6.26 -8.56
C VAL A 96 35.59 -7.25 -7.67
N VAL A 97 34.95 -6.78 -6.59
CA VAL A 97 34.24 -7.66 -5.63
C VAL A 97 33.05 -8.36 -6.29
N THR A 98 32.33 -7.68 -7.18
CA THR A 98 31.20 -8.26 -7.94
C THR A 98 31.62 -9.45 -8.83
N TYR A 99 32.87 -9.45 -9.31
CA TYR A 99 33.43 -10.55 -10.10
C TYR A 99 34.05 -11.65 -9.22
N MET A 100 34.53 -11.30 -8.02
CA MET A 100 35.05 -12.27 -7.06
C MET A 100 33.96 -13.13 -6.41
N ASP A 101 32.75 -12.60 -6.18
CA ASP A 101 31.67 -13.42 -5.58
C ASP A 101 31.23 -14.56 -6.52
N LYS A 102 31.36 -14.37 -7.84
CA LYS A 102 31.12 -15.41 -8.85
C LYS A 102 32.24 -16.47 -8.91
N ASN A 103 33.46 -16.13 -8.51
CA ASN A 103 34.62 -17.01 -8.52
C ASN A 103 35.07 -17.31 -7.08
N LYS A 104 34.76 -18.52 -6.57
CA LYS A 104 35.01 -19.02 -5.19
C LYS A 104 36.46 -18.94 -4.66
N THR A 105 37.39 -18.28 -5.33
CA THR A 105 38.75 -18.04 -4.85
C THR A 105 38.77 -16.99 -3.76
N LYS A 106 38.73 -17.45 -2.51
CA LYS A 106 38.95 -16.65 -1.29
C LYS A 106 40.44 -16.27 -1.18
N ALA A 107 40.90 -15.31 -1.99
CA ALA A 107 42.22 -14.73 -1.78
C ALA A 107 42.17 -13.79 -0.56
N PRO A 108 43.16 -13.84 0.36
CA PRO A 108 43.20 -12.93 1.49
C PRO A 108 43.38 -11.48 1.02
N VAL A 109 42.56 -10.58 1.56
CA VAL A 109 42.60 -9.15 1.24
C VAL A 109 43.94 -8.57 1.69
N LYS A 110 44.85 -8.31 0.74
CA LYS A 110 46.10 -7.60 1.00
C LYS A 110 45.85 -6.10 0.96
N SER A 111 46.28 -5.36 1.99
CA SER A 111 46.20 -3.90 1.97
C SER A 111 47.10 -3.36 0.85
N GLN A 112 46.53 -2.56 -0.04
CA GLN A 112 47.25 -2.01 -1.20
C GLN A 112 48.28 -0.93 -0.81
N TYR A 113 48.17 -0.37 0.40
CA TYR A 113 49.01 0.73 0.88
C TYR A 113 49.54 0.45 2.29
N LYS A 114 50.80 0.85 2.55
CA LYS A 114 51.38 0.96 3.89
C LYS A 114 51.19 2.40 4.38
N LEU A 115 50.33 2.60 5.39
CA LEU A 115 49.94 3.93 5.89
C LEU A 115 51.12 4.76 6.41
N ASP A 116 52.21 4.11 6.82
CA ASP A 116 53.41 4.75 7.37
C ASP A 116 54.32 5.38 6.31
N SER A 117 54.13 5.05 5.03
CA SER A 117 54.93 5.55 3.91
C SER A 117 54.50 6.94 3.42
N ILE A 118 53.34 7.44 3.82
CA ILE A 118 52.73 8.67 3.27
C ILE A 118 52.75 9.77 4.34
N LYS A 119 53.52 10.85 4.11
CA LYS A 119 53.67 11.99 5.04
C LYS A 119 53.15 13.31 4.46
N GLY A 120 52.80 14.25 5.35
CA GLY A 120 52.44 15.63 5.01
C GLY A 120 51.04 15.81 4.41
N GLU A 121 50.86 16.81 3.55
CA GLU A 121 49.57 17.19 2.94
C GLU A 121 48.89 16.05 2.15
N LYS A 122 49.68 15.17 1.52
CA LYS A 122 49.15 14.01 0.79
C LYS A 122 48.40 13.04 1.70
N LYS A 123 48.81 12.92 2.97
CA LYS A 123 48.09 12.09 3.97
C LYS A 123 46.74 12.70 4.33
N LEU A 124 46.69 14.03 4.50
CA LEU A 124 45.44 14.75 4.75
C LEU A 124 44.49 14.66 3.56
N GLN A 125 44.99 14.88 2.34
CA GLN A 125 44.19 14.73 1.12
C GLN A 125 43.64 13.31 0.95
N LEU A 126 44.45 12.28 1.25
CA LEU A 126 44.00 10.88 1.22
C LEU A 126 42.89 10.63 2.25
N LEU A 127 43.06 11.12 3.48
CA LEU A 127 42.06 11.01 4.55
C LEU A 127 40.76 11.74 4.20
N THR A 128 40.84 12.97 3.68
CA THR A 128 39.66 13.74 3.26
C THR A 128 38.93 13.03 2.12
N ASN A 129 39.66 12.51 1.12
CA ASN A 129 39.07 11.74 0.03
C ASN A 129 38.41 10.45 0.53
N ALA A 130 39.03 9.76 1.49
CA ALA A 130 38.44 8.57 2.12
C ALA A 130 37.18 8.92 2.91
N TYR A 131 37.20 10.01 3.67
CA TYR A 131 36.05 10.51 4.42
C TYR A 131 34.90 10.87 3.48
N SER A 132 35.15 11.65 2.42
CA SER A 132 34.12 12.01 1.44
C SER A 132 33.55 10.80 0.71
N ARG A 133 34.38 9.78 0.42
CA ARG A 133 33.89 8.51 -0.14
C ARG A 133 32.96 7.77 0.83
N LEU A 134 33.30 7.71 2.12
CA LEU A 134 32.47 7.09 3.14
C LEU A 134 31.14 7.84 3.33
N ASP A 135 31.17 9.16 3.30
CA ASP A 135 29.99 10.00 3.44
C ASP A 135 29.04 9.87 2.23
N ASN A 136 29.59 9.84 1.02
CA ASN A 136 28.85 9.57 -0.21
C ASN A 136 28.24 8.15 -0.21
N LEU A 137 28.99 7.16 0.26
CA LEU A 137 28.51 5.78 0.37
C LEU A 137 27.37 5.69 1.38
N LYS A 138 27.50 6.33 2.55
CA LYS A 138 26.45 6.38 3.57
C LYS A 138 25.18 7.02 3.02
N THR A 139 25.30 8.17 2.36
CA THR A 139 24.16 8.88 1.76
C THR A 139 23.50 8.04 0.65
N SER A 140 24.30 7.33 -0.15
CA SER A 140 23.81 6.42 -1.18
C SER A 140 23.07 5.22 -0.57
N LEU A 141 23.60 4.62 0.50
CA LEU A 141 22.93 3.55 1.24
C LEU A 141 21.59 4.00 1.83
N ASP A 142 21.56 5.16 2.47
CA ASP A 142 20.31 5.70 3.04
C ASP A 142 19.26 5.97 1.96
N THR A 143 19.69 6.44 0.79
CA THR A 143 18.81 6.67 -0.36
C THR A 143 18.28 5.35 -0.92
N LYS A 144 19.17 4.37 -1.13
CA LYS A 144 18.81 3.03 -1.66
C LYS A 144 17.92 2.24 -0.70
N ASN A 145 18.13 2.37 0.61
CA ASN A 145 17.23 1.78 1.61
C ASN A 145 15.82 2.37 1.53
N LYS A 146 15.70 3.70 1.34
CA LYS A 146 14.39 4.35 1.16
C LYS A 146 13.71 3.99 -0.16
N GLU A 147 14.48 3.64 -1.20
CA GLU A 147 13.94 3.13 -2.46
C GLU A 147 13.27 1.74 -2.31
N LEU A 148 13.63 0.96 -1.28
CA LEU A 148 13.03 -0.35 -1.01
C LEU A 148 11.68 -0.26 -0.29
N ASP A 149 11.44 0.79 0.50
CA ASP A 149 10.23 0.95 1.31
C ASP A 149 8.92 0.85 0.50
N PRO A 150 8.77 1.50 -0.67
CA PRO A 150 7.56 1.39 -1.49
C PRO A 150 7.30 -0.04 -1.96
N SER A 151 8.35 -0.76 -2.35
CA SER A 151 8.28 -2.13 -2.89
C SER A 151 7.88 -3.13 -1.80
N VAL A 152 8.45 -2.99 -0.61
CA VAL A 152 8.05 -3.75 0.58
C VAL A 152 6.61 -3.43 0.98
N LYS A 153 6.26 -2.15 1.02
CA LYS A 153 4.91 -1.69 1.36
C LYS A 153 3.85 -2.20 0.39
N TYR A 154 4.13 -2.20 -0.91
CA TYR A 154 3.23 -2.73 -1.93
C TYR A 154 3.00 -4.23 -1.72
N PHE A 155 4.07 -5.02 -1.56
CA PHE A 155 3.98 -6.44 -1.24
C PHE A 155 3.13 -6.70 0.01
N SER A 156 3.37 -5.95 1.09
CA SER A 156 2.59 -6.07 2.32
C SER A 156 1.11 -5.77 2.10
N LYS A 157 0.76 -4.77 1.29
CA LYS A 157 -0.64 -4.44 0.98
C LYS A 157 -1.34 -5.56 0.21
N VAL A 158 -0.71 -6.11 -0.82
CA VAL A 158 -1.29 -7.19 -1.64
C VAL A 158 -1.54 -8.44 -0.78
N VAL A 159 -0.55 -8.84 0.02
CA VAL A 159 -0.68 -10.00 0.91
C VAL A 159 -1.76 -9.79 1.96
N ILE A 160 -1.79 -8.63 2.63
CA ILE A 160 -2.83 -8.31 3.61
C ILE A 160 -4.21 -8.35 2.95
N TYR A 161 -4.36 -7.73 1.77
CA TYR A 161 -5.64 -7.71 1.05
C TYR A 161 -6.14 -9.12 0.77
N GLN A 162 -5.28 -10.01 0.28
CA GLN A 162 -5.63 -11.40 0.05
C GLN A 162 -6.07 -12.12 1.34
N GLN A 163 -5.29 -11.99 2.42
CA GLN A 163 -5.60 -12.64 3.69
C GLN A 163 -6.89 -12.08 4.30
N ARG A 164 -7.18 -10.79 4.07
CA ARG A 164 -8.36 -10.10 4.59
C ARG A 164 -9.66 -10.69 4.08
N ILE A 165 -9.67 -11.20 2.84
CA ILE A 165 -10.82 -11.91 2.27
C ILE A 165 -11.23 -13.09 3.18
N LEU A 166 -10.25 -13.80 3.75
CA LEU A 166 -10.49 -14.92 4.67
C LEU A 166 -10.71 -14.44 6.11
N THR A 167 -9.83 -13.56 6.59
CA THR A 167 -9.84 -13.04 7.96
C THR A 167 -11.20 -12.41 8.31
N TYR A 168 -11.81 -11.64 7.39
CA TYR A 168 -13.09 -10.99 7.64
C TYR A 168 -14.24 -11.98 7.84
N SER A 169 -14.24 -13.11 7.12
CA SER A 169 -15.22 -14.18 7.38
C SER A 169 -15.08 -14.75 8.80
N PHE A 170 -13.85 -14.97 9.27
CA PHE A 170 -13.61 -15.39 10.66
C PHE A 170 -13.99 -14.31 11.68
N THR A 171 -13.71 -13.04 11.37
CA THR A 171 -14.07 -11.90 12.23
C THR A 171 -15.59 -11.84 12.46
N CYS A 172 -16.41 -12.12 11.45
CA CYS A 172 -17.88 -12.19 11.60
C CYS A 172 -18.31 -13.24 12.62
N ILE A 173 -17.69 -14.42 12.63
CA ILE A 173 -17.98 -15.50 13.59
C ILE A 173 -17.62 -15.05 15.02
N ILE A 174 -16.46 -14.41 15.18
CA ILE A 174 -16.01 -13.92 16.49
C ILE A 174 -16.95 -12.84 17.02
N PHE A 175 -17.35 -11.87 16.18
CA PHE A 175 -18.29 -10.83 16.58
C PHE A 175 -19.68 -11.39 16.87
N PHE A 176 -20.11 -12.44 16.17
CA PHE A 176 -21.36 -13.12 16.48
C PHE A 176 -21.33 -13.73 17.88
N MET A 177 -20.24 -14.42 18.26
CA MET A 177 -20.08 -14.98 19.62
C MET A 177 -20.10 -13.89 20.70
N ILE A 178 -19.39 -12.79 20.48
CA ILE A 178 -19.35 -11.65 21.39
C ILE A 178 -20.73 -10.99 21.50
N GLY A 179 -21.41 -10.74 20.38
CA GLY A 179 -22.73 -10.12 20.34
C GLY A 179 -23.81 -10.99 21.01
N ALA A 180 -23.82 -12.29 20.72
CA ALA A 180 -24.76 -13.24 21.33
C ALA A 180 -24.57 -13.35 22.85
N SER A 181 -23.31 -13.43 23.31
CA SER A 181 -22.99 -13.50 24.74
C SER A 181 -23.37 -12.21 25.49
N LEU A 182 -23.07 -11.03 24.93
CA LEU A 182 -23.47 -9.73 25.49
C LEU A 182 -24.98 -9.54 25.54
N GLY A 183 -25.69 -9.92 24.48
CA GLY A 183 -27.14 -9.84 24.40
C GLY A 183 -27.84 -10.71 25.45
N SER A 184 -27.30 -11.90 25.73
CA SER A 184 -27.83 -12.81 26.75
C SER A 184 -27.55 -12.32 28.18
N ILE A 185 -26.38 -11.74 28.44
CA ILE A 185 -26.00 -11.26 29.78
C ILE A 185 -26.79 -10.01 30.17
N ILE A 186 -26.92 -9.04 29.26
CA ILE A 186 -27.40 -7.68 29.60
C ILE A 186 -28.92 -7.60 29.39
N ARG A 187 -29.68 -8.46 30.09
CA ARG A 187 -31.16 -8.50 30.02
C ARG A 187 -31.84 -7.35 30.80
N LYS A 188 -31.11 -6.65 31.69
CA LYS A 188 -31.66 -5.62 32.59
C LYS A 188 -31.48 -4.16 32.08
N GLY A 189 -30.91 -3.96 30.89
CA GLY A 189 -30.80 -2.66 30.23
C GLY A 189 -31.74 -2.55 29.02
N GLY A 190 -32.18 -1.34 28.65
CA GLY A 190 -32.98 -1.15 27.42
C GLY A 190 -32.25 -1.65 26.17
N MET A 191 -32.99 -1.91 25.08
CA MET A 191 -32.48 -2.56 23.85
C MET A 191 -31.20 -1.95 23.25
N GLY A 192 -30.85 -0.69 23.57
CA GLY A 192 -29.66 -0.01 23.06
C GLY A 192 -28.34 -0.28 23.81
N VAL A 193 -28.35 -0.76 25.06
CA VAL A 193 -27.11 -0.93 25.85
C VAL A 193 -26.16 -1.97 25.24
N PRO A 194 -26.62 -3.17 24.83
CA PRO A 194 -25.75 -4.16 24.19
C PRO A 194 -25.15 -3.65 22.86
N VAL A 195 -25.93 -2.85 22.11
CA VAL A 195 -25.50 -2.29 20.81
C VAL A 195 -24.34 -1.31 20.99
N ILE A 196 -24.42 -0.40 21.96
CA ILE A 196 -23.34 0.57 22.23
C ILE A 196 -22.06 -0.17 22.62
N ILE A 197 -22.14 -1.19 23.47
CA ILE A 197 -20.98 -1.98 23.88
C ILE A 197 -20.36 -2.72 22.68
N ALA A 198 -21.19 -3.28 21.79
CA ALA A 198 -20.71 -3.92 20.57
C ALA A 198 -19.95 -2.94 19.66
N ILE A 199 -20.45 -1.70 19.50
CA ILE A 199 -19.76 -0.65 18.73
C ILE A 199 -18.40 -0.30 19.35
N VAL A 200 -18.33 -0.17 20.68
CA VAL A 200 -17.06 0.11 21.36
C VAL A 200 -16.04 -1.00 21.13
N ILE A 201 -16.44 -2.26 21.24
CA ILE A 201 -15.56 -3.41 20.97
C ILE A 201 -15.12 -3.43 19.50
N PHE A 202 -16.02 -3.11 18.57
CA PHE A 202 -15.70 -3.01 17.15
C PHE A 202 -14.66 -1.92 16.87
N ILE A 203 -14.77 -0.75 17.50
CA ILE A 203 -13.77 0.33 17.37
C ILE A 203 -12.41 -0.13 17.90
N ILE A 204 -12.37 -0.79 19.06
CA ILE A 204 -11.12 -1.33 19.62
C ILE A 204 -10.48 -2.33 18.64
N PHE A 205 -11.27 -3.25 18.09
CA PHE A 205 -10.80 -4.20 17.08
C PHE A 205 -10.27 -3.48 15.84
N TYR A 206 -10.97 -2.48 15.33
CA TYR A 206 -10.54 -1.71 14.16
C TYR A 206 -9.20 -1.01 14.40
N VAL A 207 -9.02 -0.37 15.56
CA VAL A 207 -7.75 0.29 15.92
C VAL A 207 -6.61 -0.72 16.01
N ILE A 208 -6.84 -1.89 16.60
CA ILE A 208 -5.85 -2.97 16.67
C ILE A 208 -5.49 -3.47 15.26
N ASN A 209 -6.49 -3.68 14.41
CA ASN A 209 -6.32 -4.14 13.04
C ASN A 209 -5.48 -3.16 12.21
N VAL A 210 -5.85 -1.87 12.19
CA VAL A 210 -5.08 -0.82 11.50
C VAL A 210 -3.67 -0.68 12.08
N GLY A 211 -3.51 -0.84 13.39
CA GLY A 211 -2.20 -0.82 14.04
C GLY A 211 -1.25 -1.90 13.50
N PHE A 212 -1.72 -3.15 13.41
CA PHE A 212 -0.92 -4.24 12.85
C PHE A 212 -0.68 -4.10 11.34
N GLU A 213 -1.66 -3.61 10.57
CA GLU A 213 -1.47 -3.32 9.15
C GLU A 213 -0.35 -2.28 8.93
N ASN A 214 -0.31 -1.22 9.75
CA ASN A 214 0.72 -0.19 9.65
C ASN A 214 2.14 -0.71 9.96
N ILE A 215 2.26 -1.60 10.96
CA ILE A 215 3.53 -2.25 11.30
C ILE A 215 4.03 -3.13 10.14
N ALA A 216 3.12 -3.85 9.48
CA ALA A 216 3.44 -4.68 8.33
C ALA A 216 3.79 -3.89 7.07
N TRP A 217 3.14 -2.73 6.85
CA TRP A 217 3.49 -1.81 5.77
C TRP A 217 4.89 -1.22 5.94
N SER A 218 5.38 -1.13 7.17
CA SER A 218 6.75 -0.70 7.48
C SER A 218 7.78 -1.83 7.31
N GLY A 219 7.37 -3.03 6.85
CA GLY A 219 8.26 -4.18 6.66
C GLY A 219 8.77 -4.84 7.96
N LYS A 220 8.32 -4.38 9.13
CA LYS A 220 8.81 -4.87 10.44
C LYS A 220 8.19 -6.20 10.88
N MET A 221 7.03 -6.55 10.32
CA MET A 221 6.30 -7.76 10.66
C MET A 221 5.81 -8.45 9.39
N SER A 222 5.74 -9.79 9.42
CA SER A 222 5.23 -10.53 8.27
C SER A 222 3.77 -10.12 7.97
N PRO A 223 3.42 -9.82 6.70
CA PRO A 223 2.08 -9.34 6.37
C PRO A 223 0.99 -10.39 6.61
N TYR A 224 1.33 -11.67 6.44
CA TYR A 224 0.44 -12.79 6.78
C TYR A 224 0.06 -12.77 8.26
N LEU A 225 1.05 -12.68 9.15
CA LEU A 225 0.79 -12.66 10.59
C LEU A 225 0.00 -11.41 11.00
N ALA A 226 0.30 -10.26 10.39
CA ALA A 226 -0.41 -9.00 10.64
C ALA A 226 -1.91 -9.09 10.39
N ALA A 227 -2.31 -9.76 9.31
CA ALA A 227 -3.72 -9.92 8.95
C ALA A 227 -4.47 -10.84 9.92
N TRP A 228 -3.80 -11.84 10.50
CA TRP A 228 -4.43 -12.83 11.39
C TRP A 228 -4.35 -12.46 12.88
N LEU A 229 -3.37 -11.66 13.29
CA LEU A 229 -3.15 -11.30 14.70
C LEU A 229 -4.39 -10.72 15.40
N PRO A 230 -5.15 -9.78 14.80
CA PRO A 230 -6.37 -9.24 15.40
C PRO A 230 -7.38 -10.33 15.74
N ASN A 231 -7.57 -11.30 14.84
CA ASN A 231 -8.48 -12.42 15.06
C ASN A 231 -7.95 -13.38 16.12
N ILE A 232 -6.64 -13.67 16.13
CA ILE A 232 -6.02 -14.55 17.13
C ILE A 232 -6.15 -13.94 18.54
N ILE A 233 -6.08 -12.62 18.68
CA ILE A 233 -6.25 -11.92 19.96
C ILE A 233 -7.73 -11.91 20.37
N LEU A 234 -8.65 -11.64 19.43
CA LEU A 234 -10.07 -11.48 19.73
C LEU A 234 -10.81 -12.82 19.92
N PHE A 235 -10.36 -13.89 19.26
CA PHE A 235 -10.96 -15.22 19.35
C PHE A 235 -11.03 -15.80 20.79
N PRO A 236 -9.93 -15.86 21.56
CA PRO A 236 -10.00 -16.34 22.95
C PRO A 236 -10.86 -15.41 23.82
N PHE A 237 -10.85 -14.10 23.56
CA PHE A 237 -11.73 -13.15 24.25
C PHE A 237 -13.21 -13.47 23.99
N GLY A 238 -13.59 -13.75 22.73
CA GLY A 238 -14.94 -14.17 22.38
C GLY A 238 -15.35 -15.45 23.10
N ILE A 239 -14.50 -16.48 23.11
CA ILE A 239 -14.76 -17.75 23.82
C ILE A 239 -14.94 -17.52 25.32
N LEU A 240 -14.03 -16.77 25.96
CA LEU A 240 -14.11 -16.46 27.39
C LEU A 240 -15.40 -15.72 27.72
N MET A 241 -15.84 -14.80 26.86
CA MET A 241 -17.08 -14.06 27.04
C MET A 241 -18.31 -14.96 26.92
N THR A 242 -18.34 -15.85 25.92
CA THR A 242 -19.40 -16.86 25.77
C THR A 242 -19.47 -17.81 26.98
N TYR A 243 -18.32 -18.29 27.47
CA TYR A 243 -18.27 -19.15 28.65
C TYR A 243 -18.83 -18.46 29.90
N LYS A 244 -18.47 -17.19 30.11
CA LYS A 244 -18.97 -16.41 31.24
C LYS A 244 -20.45 -16.04 31.12
N ALA A 245 -20.94 -15.85 29.90
CA ALA A 245 -22.38 -15.68 29.65
C ALA A 245 -23.18 -16.92 30.05
N LEU A 246 -22.62 -18.11 29.81
CA LEU A 246 -23.27 -19.37 30.17
C LEU A 246 -23.23 -19.66 31.68
N THR A 247 -22.16 -19.23 32.37
CA THR A 247 -21.95 -19.49 33.81
C THR A 247 -22.61 -18.42 34.72
N ASP A 248 -23.59 -17.67 34.20
CA ASP A 248 -24.40 -16.65 34.89
C ASP A 248 -23.58 -15.63 35.73
N SER A 249 -22.38 -15.30 35.25
CA SER A 249 -21.46 -14.40 35.95
C SER A 249 -21.93 -12.96 35.82
N GLN A 250 -22.27 -12.31 36.96
CA GLN A 250 -22.56 -10.87 37.06
C GLN A 250 -21.31 -9.99 36.87
N LEU A 251 -20.58 -10.13 35.76
CA LEU A 251 -19.44 -9.27 35.45
C LEU A 251 -19.86 -7.79 35.26
N PHE A 252 -21.11 -7.56 34.88
CA PHE A 252 -21.65 -6.24 34.58
C PHE A 252 -22.82 -5.88 35.51
N ASP A 253 -22.56 -5.80 36.81
CA ASP A 253 -23.55 -5.31 37.76
C ASP A 253 -23.79 -3.80 37.55
N SER A 254 -24.98 -3.48 37.03
CA SER A 254 -25.40 -2.11 36.68
C SER A 254 -25.33 -1.12 37.85
N GLU A 255 -25.39 -1.60 39.10
CA GLU A 255 -25.27 -0.74 40.29
C GLU A 255 -23.85 -0.19 40.47
N LYS A 256 -22.81 -0.99 40.18
CA LYS A 256 -21.40 -0.55 40.25
C LYS A 256 -21.05 0.48 39.17
N TYR A 257 -21.56 0.30 37.95
CA TYR A 257 -21.34 1.26 36.86
C TYR A 257 -22.11 2.58 37.11
N LYS A 258 -23.35 2.52 37.61
CA LYS A 258 -24.09 3.72 38.02
C LYS A 258 -23.37 4.48 39.13
N ALA A 259 -22.77 3.80 40.10
CA ALA A 259 -21.98 4.43 41.15
C ALA A 259 -20.70 5.11 40.60
N PHE A 260 -20.04 4.51 39.62
CA PHE A 260 -18.84 5.05 38.97
C PHE A 260 -19.12 6.31 38.12
N PHE A 261 -20.26 6.36 37.42
CA PHE A 261 -20.64 7.52 36.61
C PHE A 261 -21.52 8.57 37.34
N LYS A 262 -21.99 8.26 38.56
CA LYS A 262 -22.75 9.18 39.43
C LYS A 262 -22.15 10.58 39.61
N PRO A 263 -20.83 10.77 39.80
CA PRO A 263 -20.26 12.11 39.92
C PRO A 263 -20.32 12.90 38.61
N ILE A 264 -20.22 12.22 37.46
CA ILE A 264 -20.22 12.85 36.13
C ILE A 264 -21.65 13.24 35.72
N THR A 265 -22.64 12.38 36.00
CA THR A 265 -24.05 12.68 35.67
C THR A 265 -24.64 13.78 36.56
N LYS A 266 -24.11 14.01 37.77
CA LYS A 266 -24.54 15.12 38.65
C LYS A 266 -24.19 16.50 38.10
N LEU A 267 -23.18 16.63 37.24
CA LEU A 267 -22.82 17.90 36.58
C LEU A 267 -23.79 18.28 35.44
N PHE A 268 -24.53 17.32 34.89
CA PHE A 268 -25.46 17.53 33.77
C PHE A 268 -26.94 17.46 34.15
N VAL A 269 -27.27 17.02 35.37
CA VAL A 269 -28.65 17.05 35.88
C VAL A 269 -28.88 18.38 36.60
N LYS A 270 -29.64 19.28 35.96
CA LYS A 270 -30.13 20.51 36.59
C LYS A 270 -30.88 20.13 37.87
N GLN A 271 -30.45 20.67 39.02
CA GLN A 271 -31.19 20.52 40.28
C GLN A 271 -32.64 20.94 40.03
N LYS A 272 -33.59 20.02 40.23
CA LYS A 272 -35.00 20.41 40.33
C LYS A 272 -35.10 21.26 41.59
N GLU A 273 -35.26 22.58 41.41
CA GLU A 273 -35.70 23.45 42.49
C GLU A 273 -36.96 22.83 43.10
N HIS A 274 -36.93 22.65 44.41
CA HIS A 274 -38.11 22.25 45.17
C HIS A 274 -39.18 23.33 44.92
N GLN A 275 -40.27 22.95 44.26
CA GLN A 275 -41.48 23.78 44.25
C GLN A 275 -41.91 23.93 45.71
N ARG A 276 -41.64 25.13 46.22
CA ARG A 276 -41.96 25.56 47.57
C ARG A 276 -43.45 25.89 47.60
N TYR A 277 -44.22 25.02 48.26
CA TYR A 277 -45.61 25.17 48.73
C TYR A 277 -46.66 25.65 47.71
N GLN A 278 -47.60 24.75 47.40
CA GLN A 278 -49.03 25.06 47.34
C GLN A 278 -49.77 24.10 48.25
#